data_AF-A0A521DBU3-F1
#
_entry.id   AF-A0A521DBU3-F1
#
_cell.length_a   1.000
_cell.length_b   1.000
_cell.length_c   1.000
_cell.angle_alpha   90.00
_cell.angle_beta   90.00
_cell.angle_gamma   90.00
#
_symmetry.space_group_name_H-M   'P 1'
#
loop_
_entity.id
_entity.type
_entity.pdbx_description
1 polymer ?
#
loop_
_entity_poly.entity_id
_entity_poly.type
_entity_poly.pdbx_seq_one_letter_code
_entity_poly.pdbx_strand_id
1 'polypeptide(L)'
;MMADREISQEEVDQLIEDAAYLQDEADALQYVIDSVPYNQAPPGKRSIGEILLFIDHAQTDYYRPIFDEAVKSKRPTHLKNFPHFEESFEFDGEIEDIQKVLRKISKHRAGVVNAIKGIPLIDWETVIYDNDKQILLIRVMQQMVRFDRRMLKQIASQVMEYSKEKQTQREIKQRHQRQEHNGEHPTDNPS
;
A
#
# COMPACT_ATOMS: atom_id res chain seq x y z
N MET A 1 -11.03 4.62 -31.25
CA MET A 1 -10.02 5.64 -31.58
C MET A 1 -9.59 6.27 -30.26
N MET A 2 -8.41 5.93 -29.73
CA MET A 2 -7.78 6.81 -28.75
C MET A 2 -7.07 7.88 -29.56
N ALA A 3 -7.42 9.14 -29.30
CA ALA A 3 -6.84 10.30 -29.97
C ALA A 3 -5.31 10.33 -29.77
N ASP A 4 -4.61 10.90 -30.75
CA ASP A 4 -3.18 11.25 -30.78
C ASP A 4 -2.75 12.09 -29.55
N ARG A 5 -2.79 11.53 -28.35
CA ARG A 5 -2.24 12.18 -27.17
C ARG A 5 -0.85 11.64 -26.96
N GLU A 6 0.11 12.39 -27.46
CA GLU A 6 1.52 12.22 -27.18
C GLU A 6 1.74 12.31 -25.66
N ILE A 7 2.46 11.34 -25.10
CA ILE A 7 2.78 11.34 -23.67
C ILE A 7 3.81 12.45 -23.42
N SER A 8 3.47 13.39 -22.55
CA SER A 8 4.38 14.49 -22.22
C SER A 8 5.39 14.09 -21.15
N GLN A 9 6.54 14.76 -21.15
CA GLN A 9 7.53 14.62 -20.08
C GLN A 9 6.92 14.93 -18.70
N GLU A 10 6.03 15.93 -18.62
CA GLU A 10 5.31 16.28 -17.39
C GLU A 10 4.46 15.12 -16.85
N GLU A 11 3.82 14.32 -17.72
CA GLU A 11 3.05 13.15 -17.30
C GLU A 11 3.94 12.04 -16.73
N VAL A 12 5.16 11.88 -17.28
CA VAL A 12 6.17 10.96 -16.76
C VAL A 12 6.76 11.46 -15.44
N ASP A 13 7.06 12.76 -15.35
CA ASP A 13 7.60 13.38 -14.13
C ASP A 13 6.61 13.25 -12.97
N GLN A 14 5.31 13.48 -13.21
CA GLN A 14 4.28 13.26 -12.20
C GLN A 14 4.20 11.79 -11.77
N LEU A 15 4.36 10.84 -12.70
CA LEU A 15 4.41 9.41 -12.36
C LEU A 15 5.63 9.09 -11.47
N ILE A 16 6.79 9.67 -11.76
CA ILE A 16 8.01 9.52 -10.96
C ILE A 16 7.80 10.08 -9.55
N GLU A 17 7.27 11.29 -9.44
CA GLU A 17 6.96 11.93 -8.16
C GLU A 17 5.97 11.09 -7.36
N ASP A 18 4.91 10.60 -8.02
CA ASP A 18 3.89 9.80 -7.37
C ASP A 18 4.46 8.47 -6.84
N ALA A 19 5.32 7.82 -7.63
CA ALA A 19 6.00 6.58 -7.22
C ALA A 19 7.05 6.82 -6.12
N ALA A 20 7.76 7.94 -6.15
CA ALA A 20 8.70 8.32 -5.09
C ALA A 20 7.98 8.59 -3.77
N TYR A 21 6.85 9.29 -3.81
CA TYR A 21 6.02 9.52 -2.64
C TYR A 21 5.55 8.21 -1.97
N LEU A 22 5.23 7.18 -2.76
CA LEU A 22 4.90 5.85 -2.22
C LEU A 22 6.07 5.22 -1.47
N GLN A 23 7.31 5.44 -1.89
CA GLN A 23 8.48 4.96 -1.17
C GLN A 23 8.57 5.62 0.21
N ASP A 24 8.43 6.96 0.24
CA ASP A 24 8.47 7.73 1.49
C ASP A 24 7.37 7.28 2.46
N GLU A 25 6.17 6.97 1.97
CA GLU A 25 5.08 6.45 2.81
C GLU A 25 5.40 5.06 3.40
N ALA A 26 6.06 4.17 2.65
CA ALA A 26 6.51 2.88 3.20
C ALA A 26 7.60 3.05 4.26
N ASP A 27 8.53 3.99 4.05
CA ASP A 27 9.59 4.30 5.01
C ASP A 27 9.02 4.92 6.29
N ALA A 28 8.04 5.82 6.16
CA ALA A 28 7.32 6.39 7.30
C ALA A 28 6.57 5.32 8.10
N LEU A 29 5.94 4.36 7.41
CA LEU A 29 5.16 3.30 8.06
C LEU A 29 6.02 2.40 8.95
N GLN A 30 7.30 2.18 8.63
CA GLN A 30 8.24 1.39 9.44
C GLN A 30 8.37 1.93 10.87
N TYR A 31 8.23 3.25 11.08
CA TYR A 31 8.36 3.86 12.40
C TYR A 31 7.13 3.66 13.30
N VAL A 32 5.97 3.37 12.72
CA VAL A 32 4.70 3.31 13.46
C VAL A 32 4.10 1.91 13.51
N ILE A 33 4.50 1.01 12.61
CA ILE A 33 3.85 -0.30 12.43
C ILE A 33 3.92 -1.19 13.69
N ASP A 34 5.03 -1.15 14.43
CA ASP A 34 5.20 -1.95 15.65
C ASP A 34 4.33 -1.44 16.82
N SER A 35 3.75 -0.25 16.69
CA SER A 35 2.90 0.34 17.72
C SER A 35 1.42 -0.03 17.59
N VAL A 36 1.05 -0.73 16.50
CA VAL A 36 -0.32 -1.16 16.16
C VAL A 36 -0.41 -2.67 15.96
N PRO A 37 -1.59 -3.29 16.18
CA PRO A 37 -1.77 -4.73 15.97
C PRO A 37 -1.89 -5.05 14.47
N TYR A 38 -0.76 -5.00 13.75
CA TYR A 38 -0.72 -5.12 12.29
C TYR A 38 -1.24 -6.45 11.73
N ASN A 39 -1.26 -7.50 12.55
CA ASN A 39 -1.75 -8.83 12.20
C ASN A 39 -3.24 -9.04 12.51
N GLN A 40 -3.91 -8.06 13.11
CA GLN A 40 -5.33 -8.15 13.43
C GLN A 40 -6.16 -7.51 12.32
N ALA A 41 -7.14 -8.26 11.82
CA ALA A 41 -8.09 -7.78 10.83
C ALA A 41 -9.29 -7.10 11.52
N PRO A 42 -9.64 -5.86 11.15
CA PRO A 42 -10.94 -5.28 11.52
C PRO A 42 -12.08 -6.10 10.89
N PRO A 43 -13.30 -6.08 11.46
CA PRO A 43 -14.43 -6.83 10.92
C PRO A 43 -14.69 -6.54 9.43
N GLY A 44 -14.67 -7.58 8.59
CA GLY A 44 -14.91 -7.48 7.15
C GLY A 44 -13.81 -6.76 6.35
N LYS A 45 -12.64 -6.49 6.94
CA LYS A 45 -11.49 -5.86 6.29
C LYS A 45 -10.24 -6.73 6.43
N ARG A 46 -9.26 -6.48 5.58
CA ARG A 46 -7.91 -7.06 5.70
C ARG A 46 -7.14 -6.44 6.85
N SER A 47 -6.26 -7.22 7.48
CA SER A 47 -5.28 -6.67 8.44
C SER A 47 -4.27 -5.77 7.72
N ILE A 48 -3.58 -4.88 8.46
CA ILE A 48 -2.53 -4.03 7.89
C ILE A 48 -1.48 -4.88 7.18
N GLY A 49 -1.05 -5.95 7.84
CA GLY A 49 -0.02 -6.82 7.31
C GLY A 49 -0.46 -7.62 6.08
N GLU A 50 -1.71 -8.07 6.03
CA GLU A 50 -2.29 -8.68 4.82
C GLU A 50 -2.33 -7.66 3.65
N ILE A 51 -2.69 -6.40 3.92
CA ILE A 51 -2.67 -5.34 2.89
C ILE A 51 -1.24 -5.12 2.38
N LEU A 52 -0.23 -5.15 3.25
CA LEU A 52 1.17 -4.98 2.85
C LEU A 52 1.67 -6.15 1.99
N LEU A 53 1.35 -7.39 2.36
CA LEU A 53 1.65 -8.56 1.54
C LEU A 53 0.92 -8.49 0.19
N PHE A 54 -0.33 -8.01 0.18
CA PHE A 54 -1.10 -7.82 -1.04
C PHE A 54 -0.50 -6.78 -1.98
N ILE A 55 0.01 -5.66 -1.44
CA ILE A 55 0.77 -4.67 -2.21
C ILE A 55 2.03 -5.31 -2.83
N ASP A 56 2.81 -6.02 -2.02
CA ASP A 56 4.05 -6.65 -2.50
C ASP A 56 3.77 -7.68 -3.60
N HIS A 57 2.72 -8.49 -3.43
CA HIS A 57 2.23 -9.44 -4.44
C HIS A 57 1.86 -8.75 -5.74
N ALA A 58 0.99 -7.73 -5.68
CA ALA A 58 0.59 -6.97 -6.87
C ALA A 58 1.79 -6.35 -7.61
N GLN A 59 2.76 -5.83 -6.86
CA GLN A 59 3.96 -5.23 -7.44
C GLN A 59 4.87 -6.28 -8.11
N THR A 60 5.09 -7.42 -7.45
CA THR A 60 6.11 -8.41 -7.86
C THR A 60 5.60 -9.40 -8.89
N ASP A 61 4.34 -9.81 -8.78
CA ASP A 61 3.78 -10.91 -9.59
C ASP A 61 2.87 -10.42 -10.71
N TYR A 62 2.42 -9.16 -10.67
CA TYR A 62 1.56 -8.58 -11.70
C TYR A 62 2.22 -7.39 -12.41
N TYR A 63 2.39 -6.25 -11.72
CA TYR A 63 2.81 -5.02 -12.40
C TYR A 63 4.24 -5.05 -12.93
N ARG A 64 5.19 -5.59 -12.17
CA ARG A 64 6.59 -5.67 -12.62
C ARG A 64 6.76 -6.60 -13.83
N PRO A 65 6.20 -7.82 -13.87
CA PRO A 65 6.25 -8.66 -15.06
C PRO A 65 5.66 -7.99 -16.31
N ILE A 66 4.51 -7.31 -16.18
CA ILE A 66 3.88 -6.57 -17.29
C ILE A 66 4.81 -5.46 -17.79
N PHE A 67 5.38 -4.67 -16.87
CA PHE A 67 6.31 -3.60 -17.20
C PHE A 67 7.58 -4.13 -17.88
N ASP A 68 8.16 -5.19 -17.33
CA ASP A 68 9.36 -5.82 -17.88
C ASP A 68 9.10 -6.39 -19.28
N GLU A 69 7.95 -7.03 -19.52
CA GLU A 69 7.58 -7.49 -20.86
C GLU A 69 7.37 -6.32 -21.82
N ALA A 70 6.64 -5.28 -21.42
CA ALA A 70 6.34 -4.14 -22.27
C ALA A 70 7.59 -3.39 -22.73
N VAL A 71 8.61 -3.27 -21.86
CA VAL A 71 9.84 -2.52 -22.16
C VAL A 71 10.87 -3.37 -22.91
N LYS A 72 10.92 -4.69 -22.67
CA LYS A 72 11.98 -5.57 -23.22
C LYS A 72 11.54 -6.37 -24.43
N SER A 73 10.24 -6.60 -24.61
CA SER A 73 9.71 -7.46 -25.67
C SER A 73 9.52 -6.69 -26.97
N LYS A 74 9.80 -7.36 -28.09
CA LYS A 74 9.40 -6.89 -29.43
C LYS A 74 7.95 -7.28 -29.77
N ARG A 75 7.32 -8.12 -28.94
CA ARG A 75 5.94 -8.57 -29.14
C ARG A 75 5.00 -7.72 -28.29
N PRO A 76 3.76 -7.50 -28.75
CA PRO A 76 2.76 -6.85 -27.93
C PRO A 76 2.56 -7.58 -26.59
N THR A 77 2.52 -6.81 -25.51
CA THR A 77 2.19 -7.33 -24.18
C THR A 77 0.67 -7.51 -24.07
N HIS A 78 0.24 -8.66 -23.58
CA HIS A 78 -1.19 -8.96 -23.37
C HIS A 78 -1.44 -9.25 -21.89
N LEU A 79 -2.32 -8.47 -21.24
CA LEU A 79 -2.61 -8.61 -19.81
C LEU A 79 -3.15 -10.00 -19.45
N LYS A 80 -3.90 -10.65 -20.35
CA LYS A 80 -4.43 -12.01 -20.15
C LYS A 80 -3.35 -13.08 -19.89
N ASN A 81 -2.09 -12.79 -20.22
CA ASN A 81 -0.97 -13.70 -19.97
C ASN A 81 -0.48 -13.63 -18.51
N PHE A 82 -0.99 -12.67 -17.73
CA PHE A 82 -0.62 -12.44 -16.34
C PHE A 82 -1.85 -12.66 -15.46
N PRO A 83 -1.83 -13.62 -14.52
CA PRO A 83 -2.89 -13.76 -13.54
C PRO A 83 -3.07 -12.45 -12.77
N HIS A 84 -4.30 -11.94 -12.70
CA HIS A 84 -4.55 -10.69 -11.99
C HIS A 84 -4.24 -10.86 -10.51
N PHE A 85 -3.55 -9.90 -9.89
CA PHE A 85 -3.11 -10.01 -8.50
C PHE A 85 -4.26 -10.20 -7.50
N GLU A 86 -5.46 -9.71 -7.81
CA GLU A 86 -6.66 -9.94 -6.98
C GLU A 86 -7.11 -11.40 -6.98
N GLU A 87 -6.81 -12.15 -8.04
CA GLU A 87 -7.21 -13.55 -8.24
C GLU A 87 -6.11 -14.51 -7.79
N SER A 88 -4.83 -14.09 -7.89
CA SER A 88 -3.67 -14.94 -7.59
C SER A 88 -3.10 -14.76 -6.19
N PHE A 89 -3.58 -13.76 -5.42
CA PHE A 89 -3.11 -13.55 -4.06
C PHE A 89 -3.74 -14.55 -3.09
N GLU A 90 -2.88 -15.31 -2.40
CA GLU A 90 -3.27 -16.22 -1.34
C GLU A 90 -2.61 -15.77 -0.03
N PHE A 91 -3.42 -15.59 1.02
CA PHE A 91 -2.94 -15.25 2.36
C PHE A 91 -3.14 -16.44 3.29
N ASP A 92 -2.06 -16.94 3.89
CA ASP A 92 -2.03 -18.09 4.78
C ASP A 92 -2.29 -17.73 6.26
N GLY A 93 -2.41 -16.44 6.57
CA GLY A 93 -2.64 -15.95 7.93
C GLY A 93 -1.37 -15.62 8.71
N GLU A 94 -0.18 -15.87 8.17
CA GLU A 94 1.08 -15.70 8.88
C GLU A 94 1.88 -14.48 8.41
N ILE A 95 2.43 -13.75 9.38
CA ILE A 95 3.25 -12.56 9.13
C ILE A 95 4.49 -12.65 10.04
N GLU A 96 5.54 -13.29 9.55
CA GLU A 96 6.74 -13.56 10.33
C GLU A 96 7.49 -12.28 10.76
N ASP A 97 7.64 -11.32 9.85
CA ASP A 97 8.38 -10.06 10.12
C ASP A 97 7.83 -8.92 9.26
N ILE A 98 7.02 -8.06 9.86
CA ILE A 98 6.40 -6.92 9.16
C ILE A 98 7.43 -5.86 8.73
N GLN A 99 8.51 -5.69 9.50
CA GLN A 99 9.58 -4.76 9.18
C GLN A 99 10.36 -5.23 7.95
N LYS A 100 10.54 -6.55 7.79
CA LYS A 100 11.12 -7.15 6.58
C LYS A 100 10.22 -6.94 5.36
N VAL A 101 8.90 -7.10 5.52
CA VAL A 101 7.92 -6.84 4.44
C VAL A 101 7.99 -5.37 4.01
N LEU A 102 7.98 -4.42 4.94
CA LEU A 102 8.08 -2.99 4.61
C LEU A 102 9.39 -2.61 3.94
N ARG A 103 10.52 -3.14 4.42
CA ARG A 103 11.83 -2.95 3.76
C ARG A 103 11.83 -3.50 2.33
N LYS A 104 11.19 -4.64 2.10
CA LYS A 104 11.03 -5.23 0.76
C LYS A 104 10.20 -4.32 -0.15
N ILE A 105 9.06 -3.84 0.33
CA ILE A 105 8.19 -2.90 -0.41
C ILE A 105 8.92 -1.59 -0.75
N SER A 106 9.59 -0.98 0.24
CA SER A 106 10.38 0.24 0.03
C SER A 106 11.46 0.05 -1.04
N LYS A 107 12.22 -1.06 -0.96
CA LYS A 107 13.23 -1.42 -1.98
C LYS A 107 12.61 -1.65 -3.36
N HIS A 108 11.46 -2.30 -3.44
CA HIS A 108 10.76 -2.52 -4.70
C HIS A 108 10.31 -1.19 -5.32
N ARG A 109 9.76 -0.27 -4.52
CA ARG A 109 9.36 1.06 -4.97
C ARG A 109 10.54 1.90 -5.46
N ALA A 110 11.67 1.89 -4.74
CA ALA A 110 12.90 2.49 -5.23
C ALA A 110 13.35 1.91 -6.58
N GLY A 111 13.22 0.59 -6.74
CA GLY A 111 13.46 -0.10 -8.01
C GLY A 111 12.54 0.38 -9.13
N VAL A 112 11.24 0.54 -8.84
CA VAL A 112 10.24 1.06 -9.79
C VAL A 112 10.54 2.51 -10.18
N VAL A 113 10.81 3.40 -9.23
CA VAL A 113 11.19 4.80 -9.50
C VAL A 113 12.40 4.87 -10.43
N ASN A 114 13.43 4.07 -10.15
CA ASN A 114 14.63 4.02 -11.00
C ASN A 114 14.35 3.44 -12.38
N ALA A 115 13.47 2.44 -12.48
CA ALA A 115 13.07 1.86 -13.76
C ALA A 115 12.29 2.88 -14.61
N ILE A 116 11.34 3.62 -14.01
CA ILE A 116 10.56 4.66 -14.69
C ILE A 116 11.50 5.76 -15.23
N LYS A 117 12.44 6.24 -14.42
CA LYS A 117 13.44 7.25 -14.82
C LYS A 117 14.33 6.82 -15.99
N GLY A 118 14.52 5.52 -16.18
CA GLY A 118 15.38 4.96 -17.22
C GLY A 118 14.69 4.77 -18.58
N ILE A 119 13.38 5.00 -18.68
CA ILE A 119 12.61 4.74 -19.90
C ILE A 119 12.58 5.98 -20.80
N PRO A 120 12.97 5.86 -22.09
CA PRO A 120 12.78 6.90 -23.10
C PRO A 120 11.31 7.33 -23.22
N LEU A 121 11.06 8.62 -23.45
CA LEU A 121 9.70 9.17 -23.51
C LEU A 121 8.78 8.40 -24.48
N ILE A 122 9.30 8.02 -25.65
CA ILE A 122 8.55 7.29 -26.70
C ILE A 122 8.07 5.91 -26.25
N ASP A 123 8.81 5.23 -25.36
CA ASP A 123 8.48 3.87 -24.94
C ASP A 123 7.28 3.84 -23.98
N TRP A 124 6.90 4.98 -23.39
CA TRP A 124 5.68 5.11 -22.59
C TRP A 124 4.39 4.98 -23.40
N GLU A 125 4.47 5.18 -24.71
CA GLU A 125 3.38 4.98 -25.67
C GLU A 125 3.22 3.51 -26.10
N THR A 126 4.03 2.61 -25.52
CA THR A 126 3.91 1.17 -25.76
C THR A 126 2.49 0.69 -25.47
N VAL A 127 1.88 0.07 -26.48
CA VAL A 127 0.52 -0.48 -26.39
C VAL A 127 0.53 -1.83 -25.68
N ILE A 128 -0.28 -1.92 -24.64
CA ILE A 128 -0.60 -3.13 -23.89
C ILE A 128 -2.05 -3.50 -24.20
N TYR A 129 -2.29 -4.78 -24.48
CA TYR A 129 -3.60 -5.29 -24.82
C TYR A 129 -4.29 -5.89 -23.60
N ASP A 130 -5.40 -5.28 -23.21
CA ASP A 130 -6.35 -5.80 -22.24
C ASP A 130 -7.56 -6.36 -22.99
N ASN A 131 -7.53 -7.66 -23.31
CA ASN A 131 -8.53 -8.30 -24.16
C ASN A 131 -8.68 -7.55 -25.49
N ASP A 132 -9.86 -6.99 -25.77
CA ASP A 132 -10.16 -6.22 -26.98
C ASP A 132 -9.82 -4.72 -26.85
N LYS A 133 -9.26 -4.30 -25.72
CA LYS A 133 -8.91 -2.91 -25.42
C LYS A 133 -7.40 -2.70 -25.50
N GLN A 134 -7.01 -1.53 -25.97
CA GLN A 134 -5.63 -1.06 -25.96
C GLN A 134 -5.48 -0.03 -24.83
N ILE A 135 -4.44 -0.20 -24.02
CA ILE A 135 -4.03 0.74 -22.98
C ILE A 135 -2.53 1.01 -23.13
N LEU A 136 -2.07 2.21 -22.79
CA LEU A 136 -0.65 2.55 -22.86
C LEU A 136 0.09 2.11 -21.59
N LEU A 137 1.39 1.82 -21.70
CA LEU A 137 2.26 1.49 -20.58
C LEU A 137 2.16 2.52 -19.44
N ILE A 138 2.15 3.82 -19.77
CA ILE A 138 1.98 4.89 -18.78
C ILE A 138 0.69 4.73 -17.96
N ARG A 139 -0.40 4.27 -18.59
CA ARG A 139 -1.69 4.07 -17.92
C ARG A 139 -1.65 2.89 -16.97
N VAL A 140 -0.96 1.81 -17.34
CA VAL A 140 -0.74 0.66 -16.45
C VAL A 140 0.07 1.07 -15.22
N MET A 141 1.14 1.83 -15.40
CA MET A 141 1.96 2.30 -14.27
C MET A 141 1.22 3.31 -13.38
N GLN A 142 0.41 4.19 -13.96
CA GLN A 142 -0.49 5.05 -13.19
C GLN A 142 -1.55 4.24 -12.41
N GLN A 143 -2.06 3.14 -12.96
CA GLN A 143 -2.98 2.24 -12.24
C GLN A 143 -2.30 1.59 -11.04
N MET A 144 -1.06 1.10 -11.22
CA MET A 144 -0.23 0.56 -10.12
C MET A 144 -0.06 1.59 -9.00
N VAL A 145 0.37 2.81 -9.32
CA VAL A 145 0.54 3.89 -8.33
C VAL A 145 -0.77 4.23 -7.62
N ARG A 146 -1.88 4.30 -8.35
CA ARG A 146 -3.21 4.55 -7.76
C ARG A 146 -3.66 3.41 -6.85
N PHE A 147 -3.36 2.16 -7.21
CA PHE A 147 -3.63 1.00 -6.37
C PHE A 147 -2.84 1.11 -5.06
N ASP A 148 -1.53 1.31 -5.11
CA ASP A 148 -0.67 1.45 -3.95
C ASP A 148 -1.14 2.58 -3.02
N ARG A 149 -1.43 3.77 -3.58
CA ARG A 149 -1.96 4.91 -2.81
C ARG A 149 -3.26 4.58 -2.08
N ARG A 150 -4.17 3.83 -2.72
CA ARG A 150 -5.42 3.41 -2.07
C ARG A 150 -5.16 2.46 -0.91
N MET A 151 -4.25 1.50 -1.09
CA MET A 151 -3.91 0.54 -0.04
C MET A 151 -3.21 1.21 1.14
N LEU A 152 -2.27 2.12 0.90
CA LEU A 152 -1.61 2.88 1.96
C LEU A 152 -2.58 3.79 2.72
N LYS A 153 -3.55 4.41 2.04
CA LYS A 153 -4.64 5.14 2.71
C LYS A 153 -5.49 4.25 3.61
N GLN A 154 -5.75 3.01 3.21
CA GLN A 154 -6.44 2.04 4.06
C GLN A 154 -5.62 1.72 5.31
N ILE A 155 -4.31 1.49 5.16
CA ILE A 155 -3.40 1.27 6.29
C ILE A 155 -3.38 2.48 7.23
N ALA A 156 -3.19 3.69 6.70
CA ALA A 156 -3.17 4.91 7.50
C ALA A 156 -4.49 5.10 8.29
N SER A 157 -5.62 4.76 7.67
CA SER A 157 -6.92 4.79 8.34
C SER A 157 -6.99 3.80 9.50
N GLN A 158 -6.53 2.56 9.30
CA GLN A 158 -6.47 1.55 10.38
C GLN A 158 -5.52 1.97 11.51
N VAL A 159 -4.34 2.51 11.20
CA VAL A 159 -3.40 3.04 12.20
C VAL A 159 -4.03 4.14 13.04
N MET A 160 -4.76 5.07 12.40
CA MET A 160 -5.49 6.12 13.11
C MET A 160 -6.61 5.59 13.99
N GLU A 161 -7.36 4.58 13.53
CA GLU A 161 -8.40 3.91 14.33
C GLU A 161 -7.80 3.28 15.59
N TYR A 162 -6.72 2.49 15.46
CA TYR A 162 -6.03 1.90 16.62
C TYR A 162 -5.47 2.93 17.59
N SER A 163 -4.92 4.04 17.08
CA SER A 163 -4.41 5.13 17.92
C SER A 163 -5.53 5.76 18.77
N LYS A 164 -6.71 6.01 18.17
CA LYS A 164 -7.89 6.54 18.86
C LYS A 164 -8.44 5.58 19.91
N GLU A 165 -8.51 4.29 19.59
CA GLU A 165 -8.96 3.26 20.55
C GLU A 165 -8.04 3.19 21.76
N LYS A 166 -6.72 3.21 21.53
CA LYS A 166 -5.71 3.21 22.60
C LYS A 166 -5.81 4.43 23.49
N GLN A 167 -6.06 5.62 22.93
CA GLN A 167 -6.28 6.83 23.70
C GLN A 167 -7.55 6.74 24.54
N THR A 168 -8.67 6.31 23.94
CA THR A 168 -9.96 6.15 24.62
C THR A 168 -9.86 5.18 25.79
N GLN A 169 -9.20 4.03 25.60
CA GLN A 169 -9.00 3.05 26.67
C GLN A 169 -8.14 3.60 27.81
N ARG A 170 -7.13 4.41 27.52
CA ARG A 170 -6.32 5.07 28.56
C ARG A 170 -7.15 6.05 29.38
N GLU A 171 -7.98 6.87 28.72
CA GLU A 171 -8.86 7.82 29.40
C GLU A 171 -9.88 7.11 30.30
N ILE A 172 -10.47 6.01 29.83
CA ILE A 172 -11.39 5.17 30.63
C ILE A 172 -10.67 4.59 31.85
N LYS A 173 -9.50 3.99 31.68
CA LYS A 173 -8.70 3.44 32.80
C LYS A 173 -8.35 4.50 33.84
N GLN A 174 -7.94 5.69 33.40
CA GLN A 174 -7.64 6.80 34.32
C GLN A 174 -8.87 7.28 35.10
N ARG A 175 -10.05 7.30 34.46
CA ARG A 175 -11.31 7.64 35.14
C ARG A 175 -11.67 6.60 36.20
N HIS A 176 -11.56 5.31 35.89
CA HIS A 176 -11.82 4.23 36.86
C HIS A 176 -10.84 4.29 38.05
N GLN A 177 -9.55 4.48 37.80
CA GLN A 177 -8.55 4.61 38.88
C GLN A 177 -8.82 5.82 39.79
N ARG A 178 -9.27 6.95 39.24
CA ARG A 178 -9.66 8.12 40.05
C ARG A 178 -10.91 7.87 40.88
N GLN A 179 -11.87 7.09 40.37
CA GLN A 179 -13.08 6.73 41.10
C GLN A 179 -12.79 5.73 42.23
N GLU A 180 -11.92 4.75 41.99
CA GLU A 180 -11.46 3.79 43.01
C GLU A 180 -10.66 4.50 44.11
N HIS A 181 -9.76 5.42 43.74
CA HIS A 181 -8.94 6.17 44.71
C HIS A 181 -9.75 7.18 45.54
N ASN A 182 -10.85 7.71 45.00
CA ASN A 182 -11.76 8.60 45.75
C ASN A 182 -12.88 7.85 46.49
N GLY A 183 -12.95 6.52 46.36
CA GLY A 183 -13.97 5.65 46.98
C GLY A 183 -13.59 5.09 48.35
N GLU A 184 -12.33 5.23 48.79
CA GLU A 184 -11.85 4.79 50.11
C GLU A 184 -11.65 5.97 51.07
N HIS A 185 -12.74 6.44 51.68
CA HIS A 185 -12.70 7.00 53.03
C HIS A 185 -14.02 6.64 53.75
N PRO A 186 -14.03 5.57 54.57
CA PRO A 186 -15.04 5.39 55.59
C PRO A 186 -14.65 6.27 56.78
N THR A 187 -15.47 7.27 57.10
CA THR A 187 -15.48 7.80 58.47
C THR A 187 -16.75 7.31 59.13
N ASP A 188 -16.66 6.09 59.70
CA ASP A 188 -17.42 5.76 60.89
C ASP A 188 -16.96 6.74 61.98
N ASN A 189 -17.84 7.67 62.38
CA ASN A 189 -17.66 8.45 63.59
C ASN A 189 -18.54 7.84 64.69
N PRO A 190 -17.97 7.15 65.70
CA PRO A 190 -18.66 6.92 66.94
C PRO A 190 -18.30 8.06 67.91
N SER A 191 -19.26 8.91 68.25
CA SER A 191 -19.37 9.63 69.55
C SER A 191 -20.74 10.28 69.65
#